data_AF-A0A1I7RHP3-F1
#
_entry.id   AF-A0A1I7RHP3-F1
#
_cell.length_a   1.000
_cell.length_b   1.000
_cell.length_c   1.000
_cell.angle_alpha   90.00
_cell.angle_beta   90.00
_cell.angle_gamma   90.00
#
_symmetry.space_group_name_H-M   'P 1'
#
loop_
_entity.id
_entity.type
_entity.pdbx_description
1 polymer ?
#
loop_
_entity_poly.entity_id
_entity_poly.type
_entity_poly.pdbx_seq_one_letter_code
_entity_poly.pdbx_strand_id
1 'polypeptide(L)'
;MDDGLDVLNNKPTETIENASKNTGCNIYANEGLHVVLDRICTLCHEMYSDTNPNMRSQCRTNCFRNEQFKKCLLVFRPARSLHRRDVLRQNW
;
A
#
# COMPACT_ATOMS: atom_id res chain seq x y z
N MET A 1 5.64 -35.15 47.11
CA MET A 1 5.83 -36.14 46.05
C MET A 1 5.94 -35.38 44.76
N ASP A 2 7.18 -35.18 44.34
CA ASP A 2 7.58 -34.81 43.00
C ASP A 2 7.11 -35.86 41.98
N ASP A 3 6.76 -35.42 40.78
CA ASP A 3 6.98 -36.18 39.54
C ASP A 3 7.15 -35.16 38.40
N GLY A 4 8.39 -34.97 37.99
CA GLY A 4 8.73 -34.35 36.71
C GLY A 4 9.22 -35.43 35.74
N LEU A 5 8.98 -35.23 34.43
CA LEU A 5 10.01 -35.19 33.36
C LEU A 5 9.36 -34.93 31.98
N ASP A 6 9.79 -33.83 31.34
CA ASP A 6 10.39 -33.63 30.00
C ASP A 6 10.04 -34.63 28.86
N VAL A 7 9.87 -34.32 27.57
CA VAL A 7 10.71 -33.65 26.53
C VAL A 7 9.79 -33.53 25.26
N LEU A 8 9.71 -32.49 24.41
CA LEU A 8 10.60 -32.18 23.28
C LEU A 8 10.14 -30.91 22.54
N ASN A 9 11.07 -29.97 22.50
CA ASN A 9 11.36 -28.95 21.50
C ASN A 9 10.82 -29.19 20.07
N ASN A 10 10.21 -28.15 19.49
CA ASN A 10 10.62 -27.53 18.23
C ASN A 10 9.71 -26.33 17.93
N LYS A 11 10.09 -25.12 18.36
CA LYS A 11 9.55 -23.89 17.77
C LYS A 11 10.63 -23.26 16.89
N PRO A 12 10.36 -23.05 15.59
CA PRO A 12 11.36 -22.61 14.63
C PRO A 12 12.11 -21.37 15.09
N THR A 13 13.42 -21.44 14.90
CA THR A 13 14.38 -20.33 14.88
C THR A 13 13.92 -19.26 13.89
N GLU A 14 13.12 -18.29 14.36
CA GLU A 14 12.84 -17.06 13.62
C GLU A 14 14.08 -16.18 13.65
N THR A 15 14.87 -16.33 12.58
CA THR A 15 15.88 -15.39 12.14
C THR A 15 15.18 -14.30 11.32
N ILE A 16 15.70 -13.07 11.40
CA ILE A 16 15.28 -11.81 10.78
C ILE A 16 14.42 -10.93 11.72
N GLU A 17 15.15 -10.02 12.33
CA GLU A 17 14.76 -8.98 13.26
C GLU A 17 13.50 -8.20 12.87
N ASN A 18 12.46 -8.33 13.70
CA ASN A 18 11.76 -7.21 14.33
C ASN A 18 11.24 -6.06 13.44
N ALA A 19 10.43 -6.35 12.42
CA ALA A 19 9.55 -5.36 11.77
C ALA A 19 8.07 -5.48 12.21
N SER A 20 7.81 -6.02 13.41
CA SER A 20 6.43 -6.20 13.88
C SER A 20 6.35 -6.15 15.41
N LYS A 21 6.72 -5.01 16.00
CA LYS A 21 6.19 -4.60 17.30
C LYS A 21 5.20 -3.47 17.08
N ASN A 22 3.93 -3.85 17.07
CA ASN A 22 2.74 -3.08 17.41
C ASN A 22 3.00 -1.61 17.80
N THR A 23 3.17 -0.77 16.78
CA THR A 23 3.02 0.69 16.87
C THR A 23 2.19 1.03 15.64
N GLY A 24 0.98 1.55 15.85
CA GLY A 24 -0.01 1.75 14.78
C GLY A 24 0.58 2.48 13.57
N CYS A 25 -0.04 2.34 12.39
CA CYS A 25 0.46 3.00 11.18
C CYS A 25 0.70 4.50 11.44
N ASN A 26 1.96 4.94 11.41
CA ASN A 26 2.36 6.34 11.67
C ASN A 26 1.63 7.35 10.76
N ILE A 27 1.09 6.88 9.64
CA ILE A 27 0.29 7.70 8.73
C ILE A 27 -0.96 8.28 9.38
N TYR A 28 -1.54 7.59 10.37
CA TYR A 28 -2.71 8.06 11.10
C TYR A 28 -2.37 9.14 12.12
N ALA A 29 -1.10 9.34 12.48
CA ALA A 29 -0.68 10.47 13.30
C ALA A 29 -0.76 11.81 12.54
N ASN A 30 -0.82 11.76 11.21
CA ASN A 30 -1.05 12.92 10.36
C ASN A 30 -2.42 12.78 9.67
N GLU A 31 -3.45 13.34 10.29
CA GLU A 31 -4.84 13.24 9.81
C GLU A 31 -5.00 13.75 8.38
N GLY A 32 -4.42 14.91 8.06
CA GLY A 32 -4.51 15.49 6.72
C GLY A 32 -3.90 14.58 5.64
N LEU A 33 -2.72 14.01 5.93
CA LEU A 33 -2.09 13.05 5.03
C LEU A 33 -2.93 11.77 4.90
N HIS A 34 -3.43 11.22 6.01
CA HIS A 34 -4.31 10.05 5.98
C HIS A 34 -5.54 10.27 5.08
N VAL A 35 -6.23 11.41 5.21
CA VAL A 35 -7.43 11.75 4.43
C VAL A 35 -7.11 11.78 2.93
N VAL A 36 -5.98 12.38 2.53
CA VAL A 36 -5.55 12.40 1.13
C VAL A 36 -5.35 10.99 0.59
N LEU A 37 -4.70 10.12 1.36
CA LEU A 37 -4.43 8.74 0.95
C LEU A 37 -5.72 7.90 0.84
N ASP A 38 -6.67 8.07 1.77
CA ASP A 38 -7.99 7.41 1.67
C ASP A 38 -8.79 7.93 0.46
N ARG A 39 -8.68 9.22 0.15
CA ARG A 39 -9.33 9.81 -1.02
C ARG A 39 -8.78 9.21 -2.32
N ILE A 40 -7.47 9.05 -2.43
CA ILE A 40 -6.83 8.39 -3.58
C ILE A 40 -7.37 6.97 -3.75
N CYS A 41 -7.45 6.18 -2.66
CA CYS A 41 -8.01 4.82 -2.72
C CYS A 41 -9.48 4.79 -3.12
N THR A 42 -10.26 5.78 -2.69
CA THR A 42 -11.70 5.90 -3.03
C THR A 42 -11.89 6.20 -4.51
N LEU A 43 -11.22 7.23 -5.03
CA LEU A 43 -11.31 7.60 -6.45
C LEU A 43 -10.77 6.48 -7.36
N CYS A 44 -9.69 5.81 -6.94
CA CYS A 44 -9.16 4.66 -7.66
C CYS A 44 -10.16 3.50 -7.71
N HIS A 45 -10.89 3.24 -6.62
CA HIS A 45 -11.94 2.23 -6.61
C HIS A 45 -13.08 2.59 -7.55
N GLU A 46 -13.54 3.84 -7.58
CA GLU A 46 -14.59 4.30 -8.51
C GLU A 46 -14.21 4.06 -9.98
N MET A 47 -12.92 4.15 -10.34
CA MET A 47 -12.45 3.91 -11.70
C MET A 47 -12.27 2.43 -12.07
N TYR A 48 -12.03 1.56 -11.08
CA TYR A 48 -11.66 0.15 -11.32
C TYR A 48 -12.59 -0.87 -10.66
N SER A 49 -13.69 -0.45 -10.04
CA SER A 49 -14.62 -1.32 -9.29
C SER A 49 -15.13 -2.49 -10.11
N ASP A 50 -15.32 -2.30 -11.41
CA ASP A 50 -15.83 -3.33 -12.33
C ASP A 50 -14.87 -4.52 -12.48
N THR A 51 -13.56 -4.26 -12.36
CA THR A 51 -12.52 -5.29 -12.51
C THR A 51 -11.90 -5.71 -11.18
N ASN A 52 -11.92 -4.83 -10.18
CA ASN A 52 -11.45 -5.11 -8.82
C ASN A 52 -12.40 -4.45 -7.80
N PRO A 53 -13.46 -5.15 -7.38
CA PRO A 53 -14.45 -4.60 -6.44
C PRO A 53 -13.85 -4.30 -5.06
N ASN A 54 -12.72 -4.92 -4.71
CA ASN A 54 -12.03 -4.72 -3.44
C ASN A 54 -10.89 -3.70 -3.53
N MET A 55 -10.80 -2.91 -4.62
CA MET A 55 -9.70 -1.97 -4.83
C MET A 55 -9.48 -1.03 -3.64
N ARG A 56 -10.54 -0.44 -3.07
CA ARG A 56 -10.42 0.49 -1.94
C ARG A 56 -9.79 -0.17 -0.71
N SER A 57 -10.25 -1.37 -0.35
CA SER A 57 -9.77 -2.07 0.83
C SER A 57 -8.33 -2.54 0.65
N GLN A 58 -8.00 -3.12 -0.52
CA GLN A 58 -6.64 -3.54 -0.86
C GLN A 58 -5.66 -2.36 -0.87
N CYS A 59 -6.08 -1.22 -1.41
CA CYS A 59 -5.28 0.02 -1.46
C CYS A 59 -4.86 0.52 -0.06
N ARG A 60 -5.70 0.34 0.96
CA ARG A 60 -5.44 0.78 2.35
C ARG A 60 -4.56 -0.17 3.17
N THR A 61 -4.27 -1.37 2.66
CA THR A 61 -3.50 -2.39 3.39
C THR A 61 -2.07 -1.94 3.67
N ASN A 62 -1.46 -2.52 4.72
CA ASN A 62 -0.06 -2.28 5.07
C ASN A 62 0.31 -0.79 5.16
N CYS A 63 -0.55 0.04 5.75
CA CYS A 63 -0.34 1.48 5.87
C CYS A 63 -0.07 2.18 4.52
N PHE A 64 -0.83 1.80 3.47
CA PHE A 64 -0.64 2.27 2.09
C PHE A 64 0.70 1.86 1.44
N ARG A 65 1.51 1.01 2.09
CA ARG A 65 2.77 0.47 1.56
C ARG A 65 2.52 -0.82 0.78
N ASN A 66 1.77 -0.71 -0.30
CA ASN A 66 1.42 -1.83 -1.16
C ASN A 66 1.37 -1.41 -2.63
N GLU A 67 1.38 -2.38 -3.53
CA GLU A 67 1.38 -2.13 -4.98
C GLU A 67 0.07 -1.55 -5.50
N GLN A 68 -1.07 -1.84 -4.86
CA GLN A 68 -2.36 -1.28 -5.28
C GLN A 68 -2.39 0.24 -5.06
N PHE A 69 -1.91 0.71 -3.91
CA PHE A 69 -1.77 2.13 -3.64
C PHE A 69 -0.84 2.83 -4.64
N LYS A 70 0.31 2.22 -4.97
CA LYS A 70 1.22 2.75 -6.00
C LYS A 70 0.55 2.85 -7.37
N LYS A 71 -0.19 1.81 -7.77
CA LYS A 71 -0.97 1.82 -9.03
C LYS A 71 -2.00 2.94 -9.02
N CYS A 72 -2.73 3.12 -7.93
CA CYS A 72 -3.70 4.21 -7.79
C CYS A 72 -3.04 5.60 -7.92
N LEU A 73 -1.85 5.81 -7.36
CA LEU A 73 -1.10 7.06 -7.55
C LEU A 73 -0.73 7.32 -9.01
N LEU A 74 -0.43 6.28 -9.78
CA LEU A 74 -0.04 6.43 -11.19
C LEU A 74 -1.17 6.93 -12.08
N VAL A 75 -2.43 6.68 -11.70
CA VAL A 75 -3.60 7.17 -12.44
C VAL A 75 -3.67 8.68 -12.42
N PHE A 76 -3.34 9.29 -11.28
CA PHE A 76 -3.36 10.74 -11.08
C PHE A 76 -2.03 11.40 -11.43
N ARG A 77 -1.01 10.62 -11.80
CA ARG A 77 0.26 11.17 -12.24
C ARG A 77 0.05 11.81 -13.61
N PRO A 78 0.36 13.11 -13.78
CA PRO A 78 0.33 13.71 -15.10
C PRO A 78 1.15 12.85 -16.05
N ALA A 79 0.59 12.51 -17.21
CA ALA A 79 1.42 12.01 -18.29
C ALA A 79 2.56 13.02 -18.43
N ARG A 80 3.82 12.54 -18.42
CA ARG A 80 4.95 13.43 -18.70
C ARG A 80 4.61 14.08 -20.02
N SER A 81 4.21 15.35 -19.98
CA SER A 81 4.05 16.13 -21.18
C SER A 81 5.46 16.16 -21.73
N LEU A 82 5.74 15.29 -22.71
CA LEU A 82 6.71 15.62 -23.73
C LEU A 82 6.30 17.02 -24.13
N HIS A 83 7.12 17.99 -23.73
CA HIS A 83 6.77 19.38 -23.87
C HIS A 83 6.42 19.56 -25.34
N ARG A 84 5.34 20.28 -25.62
CA ARG A 84 4.86 20.63 -26.96
C ARG A 84 5.85 21.55 -27.71
N ARG A 85 7.16 21.39 -27.52
CA ARG A 85 8.21 21.85 -28.44
C ARG A 85 8.51 20.78 -29.50
N ASP A 86 8.04 19.55 -29.34
CA ASP A 86 8.30 18.47 -30.31
C ASP A 86 7.14 18.20 -31.30
N VAL A 87 5.99 18.88 -31.17
CA VAL A 87 4.78 18.63 -32.01
C VAL A 87 4.52 19.72 -33.05
N LEU A 88 5.23 20.86 -33.05
CA LEU A 88 5.12 21.87 -34.11
C LEU A 88 5.91 21.52 -35.39
N ARG A 89 6.16 20.23 -35.65
CA ARG A 89 6.86 19.78 -36.86
C ARG A 89 6.27 18.49 -37.44
N GLN A 90 4.94 18.35 -37.47
CA GLN A 90 4.18 17.44 -38.35
C GLN A 90 2.68 17.58 -38.00
N ASN A 91 1.99 18.60 -38.50
CA ASN A 91 1.33 18.69 -39.82
C ASN A 91 -0.18 18.40 -39.70
N TRP A 92 -0.96 19.44 -40.05
CA TRP A 92 -2.42 19.55 -40.23
C TRP A 92 -3.26 19.71 -38.96
#